data_AF-E2G790-F1
#
_entry.id   AF-E2G790-F1
#
_cell.length_a   1.000
_cell.length_b   1.000
_cell.length_c   1.000
_cell.angle_alpha   90.00
_cell.angle_beta   90.00
_cell.angle_gamma   90.00
#
_symmetry.space_group_name_H-M   'P 1'
#
loop_
_entity.id
_entity.type
_entity.pdbx_description
1 polymer ?
#
loop_
_entity_poly.entity_id
_entity_poly.type
_entity_poly.pdbx_seq_one_letter_code
_entity_poly.pdbx_strand_id
1 'polypeptide(L)'
;AACELFKIRDRRNIHLPKCYTSTESWSAENYRLVNDNQQYDHIKALCKMHSRSIVPMKLKFRKNLQSPKSSRTTLLVKLSYENSQEVRFMPGEHAGLFAGNQPELVASVISHLKDAPPCNQHVRLETRNEQESFWTISEKIPPCSLTQALTY
;
A
#
# COMPACT_ATOMS: atom_id res chain seq x y z
N ALA A 1 -15.58 -22.58 0.34
CA ALA A 1 -14.44 -22.71 1.28
C ALA A 1 -14.36 -21.49 2.23
N ALA A 2 -13.73 -20.36 1.88
CA ALA A 2 -13.57 -19.25 2.84
C ALA A 2 -14.89 -18.53 3.21
N CYS A 3 -15.72 -18.16 2.23
CA CYS A 3 -16.98 -17.45 2.51
C CYS A 3 -17.98 -18.27 3.33
N GLU A 4 -17.93 -19.60 3.25
CA GLU A 4 -18.74 -20.50 4.09
C GLU A 4 -18.14 -20.65 5.49
N LEU A 5 -16.81 -20.79 5.59
CA LEU A 5 -16.09 -20.85 6.86
C LEU A 5 -16.36 -19.60 7.73
N PHE A 6 -16.42 -18.43 7.10
CA PHE A 6 -16.69 -17.15 7.75
C PHE A 6 -18.17 -16.72 7.71
N LYS A 7 -19.07 -17.58 7.20
CA LYS A 7 -20.53 -17.36 7.13
C LYS A 7 -20.93 -16.00 6.52
N ILE A 8 -20.28 -15.61 5.43
CA ILE A 8 -20.40 -14.27 4.83
C ILE A 8 -21.53 -14.22 3.78
N ARG A 9 -21.89 -15.35 3.16
CA ARG A 9 -22.75 -15.38 1.96
C ARG A 9 -24.14 -14.73 2.12
N ASP A 10 -24.73 -14.78 3.32
CA ASP A 10 -26.10 -14.28 3.56
C ASP A 10 -26.16 -13.06 4.50
N ARG A 11 -25.01 -12.47 4.83
CA ARG A 11 -24.97 -11.29 5.71
C ARG A 11 -24.89 -10.02 4.87
N ARG A 12 -25.89 -9.14 5.03
CA ARG A 12 -25.86 -7.79 4.46
C ARG A 12 -24.70 -6.96 5.00
N ASN A 13 -24.28 -7.23 6.25
CA ASN A 13 -23.18 -6.56 6.94
C ASN A 13 -22.29 -7.58 7.65
N ILE A 14 -20.96 -7.42 7.53
CA ILE A 14 -19.96 -8.21 8.25
C ILE A 14 -19.63 -7.48 9.54
N HIS A 15 -19.86 -8.10 10.70
CA HIS A 15 -19.37 -7.58 11.98
C HIS A 15 -17.92 -7.98 12.16
N LEU A 16 -17.02 -7.03 11.89
CA LEU A 16 -15.59 -7.17 12.16
C LEU A 16 -15.34 -7.00 13.67
N PRO A 17 -14.47 -7.82 14.29
CA PRO A 17 -14.06 -7.60 15.67
C PRO A 17 -13.49 -6.19 15.85
N LYS A 18 -13.71 -5.58 17.03
CA LYS A 18 -13.32 -4.18 17.28
C LYS A 18 -11.83 -3.89 17.05
N CYS A 19 -10.96 -4.88 17.23
CA CYS A 19 -9.53 -4.74 16.93
C CYS A 19 -9.22 -4.54 15.43
N TYR A 20 -10.15 -4.88 14.54
CA TYR A 20 -10.07 -4.64 13.09
C TYR A 20 -10.93 -3.45 12.64
N THR A 21 -11.59 -2.75 13.56
CA THR A 21 -12.40 -1.56 13.25
C THR A 21 -11.75 -0.34 13.90
N SER A 22 -11.45 0.68 13.12
CA SER A 22 -11.03 1.96 13.68
C SER A 22 -12.18 2.61 14.45
N THR A 23 -11.91 3.18 15.61
CA THR A 23 -12.85 4.11 16.28
C THR A 23 -12.86 5.48 15.62
N GLU A 24 -11.91 5.76 14.73
CA GLU A 24 -11.89 6.99 13.93
C GLU A 24 -12.99 6.95 12.88
N SER A 25 -13.89 7.92 12.93
CA SER A 25 -14.89 8.18 11.91
C SER A 25 -14.40 9.27 10.96
N TRP A 26 -14.61 9.08 9.66
CA TRP A 26 -14.26 10.10 8.67
C TRP A 26 -15.30 11.22 8.63
N SER A 27 -14.85 12.47 8.55
CA SER A 27 -15.67 13.65 8.24
C SER A 27 -14.87 14.63 7.38
N ALA A 28 -15.47 15.23 6.35
CA ALA A 28 -14.76 16.15 5.47
C ALA A 28 -14.17 17.37 6.21
N GLU A 29 -14.73 17.75 7.36
CA GLU A 29 -14.28 18.88 8.18
C GLU A 29 -13.02 18.59 9.00
N ASN A 30 -12.71 17.31 9.26
CA ASN A 30 -11.59 16.89 10.10
C ASN A 30 -10.35 16.47 9.31
N TYR A 31 -10.43 16.42 7.98
CA TYR A 31 -9.33 15.99 7.12
C TYR A 31 -9.13 16.99 5.98
N ARG A 32 -7.87 17.25 5.64
CA ARG A 32 -7.53 18.03 4.44
C ARG A 32 -6.26 17.52 3.79
N LEU A 33 -6.19 17.70 2.47
CA LEU A 33 -4.97 17.49 1.70
C LEU A 33 -4.26 18.84 1.55
N VAL A 34 -2.97 18.87 1.86
CA VAL A 34 -2.13 20.07 1.73
C VAL A 34 -0.99 19.76 0.77
N ASN A 35 -0.70 20.69 -0.14
CA ASN A 35 0.41 20.54 -1.07
C ASN A 35 1.74 20.38 -0.31
N ASP A 36 2.55 19.43 -0.74
CA ASP A 36 3.86 19.15 -0.15
C ASP A 36 4.90 18.96 -1.23
N ASN A 37 5.93 19.81 -1.24
CA ASN A 37 6.98 19.77 -2.26
C ASN A 37 8.15 18.86 -1.87
N GLN A 38 8.04 18.08 -0.79
CA GLN A 38 9.10 17.17 -0.37
C GLN A 38 9.33 16.05 -1.38
N GLN A 39 10.61 15.72 -1.57
CA GLN A 39 11.03 14.61 -2.42
C GLN A 39 10.56 13.29 -1.80
N TYR A 40 9.78 12.53 -2.55
CA TYR A 40 9.30 11.21 -2.12
C TYR A 40 10.38 10.14 -2.36
N ASP A 41 10.87 9.56 -1.27
CA ASP A 41 11.71 8.35 -1.29
C ASP A 41 10.87 7.15 -0.87
N HIS A 42 10.45 6.37 -1.86
CA HIS A 42 9.54 5.26 -1.69
C HIS A 42 10.04 4.21 -0.67
N ILE A 43 11.34 3.90 -0.69
CA ILE A 43 11.92 2.90 0.22
C ILE A 43 11.95 3.43 1.64
N LYS A 44 12.39 4.67 1.85
CA LYS A 44 12.38 5.29 3.19
C LYS A 44 10.96 5.43 3.73
N ALA A 45 10.01 5.79 2.88
CA ALA A 45 8.59 5.88 3.21
C ALA A 45 8.05 4.54 3.74
N LEU A 46 8.23 3.45 2.99
CA LEU A 46 7.80 2.12 3.43
C LEU A 46 8.53 1.66 4.70
N CYS A 47 9.83 1.95 4.82
CA CYS A 47 10.60 1.65 6.04
C CYS A 47 9.99 2.32 7.28
N LYS A 48 9.64 3.61 7.16
CA LYS A 48 9.00 4.38 8.25
C LYS A 48 7.61 3.82 8.56
N MET A 49 6.75 3.66 7.55
CA MET A 49 5.36 3.19 7.72
C MET A 49 5.28 1.82 8.38
N HIS A 50 6.14 0.88 7.96
CA HIS A 50 6.12 -0.49 8.45
C HIS A 50 7.10 -0.75 9.60
N SER A 51 7.89 0.27 10.00
CA SER A 51 8.93 0.15 11.02
C SER A 51 9.86 -1.06 10.77
N ARG A 52 10.27 -1.23 9.50
CA ARG A 52 11.10 -2.35 9.04
C ARG A 52 12.21 -1.87 8.12
N SER A 53 13.34 -2.56 8.13
CA SER A 53 14.38 -2.37 7.12
C SER A 53 13.94 -3.05 5.82
N ILE A 54 13.85 -2.27 4.74
CA ILE A 54 13.47 -2.73 3.41
C ILE A 54 14.68 -2.59 2.51
N VAL A 55 15.00 -3.66 1.80
CA VAL A 55 16.13 -3.68 0.87
C VAL A 55 15.60 -3.66 -0.56
N PRO A 56 15.93 -2.65 -1.38
CA PRO A 56 15.48 -2.59 -2.76
C PRO A 56 16.13 -3.70 -3.59
N MET A 57 15.31 -4.43 -4.35
CA MET A 57 15.73 -5.55 -5.20
C MET A 57 15.25 -5.33 -6.64
N LYS A 58 16.10 -5.67 -7.60
CA LYS A 58 15.75 -5.75 -9.03
C LYS A 58 15.33 -7.17 -9.41
N LEU A 59 14.30 -7.27 -10.24
CA LEU A 59 13.96 -8.53 -10.91
C LEU A 59 15.04 -8.85 -11.94
N LYS A 60 15.81 -9.91 -11.69
CA LYS A 60 16.86 -10.38 -12.62
C LYS A 60 16.30 -11.34 -13.66
N PHE A 61 15.41 -12.24 -13.24
CA PHE A 61 14.91 -13.30 -14.09
C PHE A 61 13.56 -13.83 -13.59
N ARG A 62 12.71 -14.23 -14.54
CA ARG A 62 11.48 -14.98 -14.26
C ARG A 62 11.32 -16.13 -15.26
N LYS A 63 10.82 -17.28 -14.81
CA LYS A 63 10.53 -18.44 -15.68
C LYS A 63 9.26 -19.15 -15.24
N ASN A 64 8.39 -19.46 -16.20
CA ASN A 64 7.28 -20.37 -15.95
C ASN A 64 7.83 -21.79 -15.77
N LEU A 65 7.52 -22.41 -14.64
CA LEU A 65 7.91 -23.77 -14.31
C LEU A 65 6.91 -24.81 -14.83
N GLN A 66 5.76 -24.36 -15.32
CA GLN A 66 4.70 -25.23 -15.81
C GLN A 66 4.69 -25.32 -17.34
N SER A 67 4.11 -26.40 -17.86
CA SER A 67 3.84 -26.57 -19.29
C SER A 67 2.97 -25.42 -19.80
N PRO A 68 3.18 -24.93 -21.04
CA PRO A 68 2.29 -23.94 -21.67
C PRO A 68 0.84 -24.41 -21.80
N LYS A 69 0.59 -25.73 -21.75
CA LYS A 69 -0.77 -26.31 -21.76
C LYS A 69 -1.44 -26.30 -20.39
N SER A 70 -0.74 -25.91 -19.33
CA SER A 70 -1.28 -25.84 -17.97
C SER A 70 -2.30 -24.72 -17.85
N SER A 71 -3.41 -24.98 -17.15
CA SER A 71 -4.40 -23.95 -16.78
C SER A 71 -3.92 -23.04 -15.64
N ARG A 72 -2.81 -23.39 -14.99
CA ARG A 72 -2.16 -22.64 -13.92
C ARG A 72 -0.76 -22.21 -14.35
N THR A 73 -0.25 -21.17 -13.70
CA THR A 73 1.13 -20.71 -13.87
C THR A 73 1.84 -20.65 -12.51
N THR A 74 3.05 -21.19 -12.45
CA THR A 74 3.97 -21.06 -11.31
C THR A 74 5.27 -20.47 -11.82
N LEU A 75 5.67 -19.31 -11.26
CA LEU A 75 6.86 -18.60 -11.70
C LEU A 75 8.02 -18.84 -10.73
N LEU A 76 9.18 -19.23 -11.25
CA LEU A 76 10.46 -19.04 -10.58
C LEU A 76 10.90 -17.60 -10.79
N VAL A 77 11.17 -16.89 -9.70
CA VAL A 77 11.63 -15.49 -9.70
C VAL A 77 13.03 -15.43 -9.09
N LYS A 78 13.93 -14.71 -9.75
CA LYS A 78 15.27 -14.39 -9.24
C LYS A 78 15.40 -12.89 -9.09
N LEU A 79 15.76 -12.47 -7.88
CA LEU A 79 16.03 -11.07 -7.54
C LEU A 79 17.54 -10.83 -7.43
N SER A 80 17.96 -9.59 -7.63
CA SER A 80 19.33 -9.13 -7.41
C SER A 80 19.36 -7.79 -6.71
N TYR A 81 20.41 -7.56 -5.93
CA TYR A 81 20.64 -6.28 -5.26
C TYR A 81 20.79 -5.13 -6.26
N GLU A 82 20.26 -3.96 -5.93
CA GLU A 82 20.54 -2.76 -6.72
C GLU A 82 21.93 -2.17 -6.42
N ASN A 83 22.42 -2.39 -5.21
CA ASN A 83 23.69 -1.87 -4.68
C ASN A 83 24.56 -3.02 -4.13
N SER A 84 25.76 -2.73 -3.63
CA SER A 84 26.65 -3.70 -2.96
C SER A 84 26.14 -4.20 -1.60
N GLN A 85 24.85 -4.03 -1.30
CA GLN A 85 24.23 -4.42 -0.04
C GLN A 85 23.76 -5.87 -0.15
N GLU A 86 24.54 -6.79 0.44
CA GLU A 86 24.22 -8.22 0.45
C GLU A 86 23.11 -8.52 1.48
N VAL A 87 22.04 -9.19 1.06
CA VAL A 87 21.06 -9.77 1.98
C VAL A 87 21.51 -11.19 2.30
N ARG A 88 21.77 -11.44 3.58
CA ARG A 88 22.07 -12.77 4.08
C ARG A 88 20.76 -13.47 4.42
N PHE A 89 20.57 -14.68 3.91
CA PHE A 89 19.42 -15.51 4.23
C PHE A 89 19.84 -16.98 4.23
N MET A 90 19.14 -17.79 5.01
CA MET A 90 19.29 -19.25 5.07
C MET A 90 18.15 -19.96 4.32
N PRO A 91 18.37 -21.18 3.80
CA PRO A 91 17.30 -21.99 3.23
C PRO A 91 16.14 -22.18 4.23
N GLY A 92 14.92 -21.88 3.79
CA GLY A 92 13.72 -21.95 4.63
C GLY A 92 13.25 -20.60 5.18
N GLU A 93 14.05 -19.54 5.07
CA GLU A 93 13.61 -18.19 5.43
C GLU A 93 12.65 -17.59 4.39
N HIS A 94 11.85 -16.62 4.85
CA HIS A 94 10.83 -15.98 4.04
C HIS A 94 11.21 -14.53 3.71
N ALA A 95 10.85 -14.09 2.51
CA ALA A 95 10.94 -12.70 2.11
C ALA A 95 9.53 -12.07 2.09
N GLY A 96 9.37 -10.95 2.81
CA GLY A 96 8.22 -10.08 2.64
C GLY A 96 8.38 -9.24 1.38
N LEU A 97 7.31 -9.15 0.57
CA LEU A 97 7.29 -8.34 -0.65
C LEU A 97 6.23 -7.24 -0.53
N PHE A 98 6.62 -6.02 -0.85
CA PHE A 98 5.68 -4.91 -1.05
C PHE A 98 5.25 -4.92 -2.52
N ALA A 99 3.97 -5.21 -2.76
CA ALA A 99 3.40 -5.25 -4.10
C ALA A 99 2.73 -3.92 -4.43
N GLY A 100 2.77 -3.54 -5.71
CA GLY A 100 2.00 -2.41 -6.21
C GLY A 100 0.66 -2.87 -6.80
N ASN A 101 -0.38 -2.05 -6.63
CA ASN A 101 -1.64 -2.23 -7.34
C ASN A 101 -1.48 -2.00 -8.86
N GLN A 102 -2.38 -2.58 -9.66
CA GLN A 102 -2.36 -2.42 -11.11
C GLN A 102 -2.68 -0.97 -11.49
N PRO A 103 -1.91 -0.34 -12.41
CA PRO A 103 -2.12 1.06 -12.80
C PRO A 103 -3.55 1.35 -13.28
N GLU A 104 -4.18 0.42 -14.00
CA GLU A 104 -5.53 0.57 -14.53
C GLU A 104 -6.58 0.61 -13.40
N LEU A 105 -6.37 -0.18 -12.33
CA LEU A 105 -7.24 -0.16 -11.16
C LEU A 105 -7.08 1.14 -10.37
N VAL A 106 -5.83 1.59 -10.19
CA VAL A 106 -5.53 2.87 -9.50
C VAL A 106 -6.18 4.02 -10.27
N ALA A 107 -5.98 4.09 -11.59
CA ALA A 107 -6.59 5.10 -12.44
C ALA A 107 -8.13 5.06 -12.38
N SER A 108 -8.71 3.86 -12.39
CA SER A 108 -10.16 3.69 -12.26
C SER A 108 -10.69 4.15 -10.90
N VAL A 109 -9.96 3.98 -9.79
CA VAL A 109 -10.39 4.50 -8.49
C VAL A 109 -10.33 6.04 -8.50
N ILE A 110 -9.24 6.61 -9.01
CA ILE A 110 -9.03 8.06 -9.06
C ILE A 110 -10.11 8.75 -9.90
N SER A 111 -10.54 8.15 -11.02
CA SER A 111 -11.56 8.74 -11.89
C SER A 111 -12.95 8.86 -11.24
N HIS A 112 -13.20 8.14 -10.14
CA HIS A 112 -14.46 8.20 -9.38
C HIS A 112 -14.40 9.18 -8.19
N LEU A 113 -13.25 9.81 -7.93
CA LEU A 113 -13.09 10.80 -6.86
C LEU A 113 -13.51 12.18 -7.35
N LYS A 114 -14.33 12.88 -6.55
CA LYS A 114 -14.88 14.21 -6.90
C LYS A 114 -13.84 15.33 -6.78
N ASP A 115 -12.91 15.18 -5.85
CA ASP A 115 -11.98 16.18 -5.36
C ASP A 115 -10.52 15.68 -5.39
N ALA A 116 -10.19 14.82 -6.35
CA ALA A 116 -8.83 14.31 -6.51
C ALA A 116 -7.85 15.45 -6.83
N PRO A 117 -6.70 15.53 -6.13
CA PRO A 117 -5.63 16.42 -6.54
C PRO A 117 -5.08 16.01 -7.93
N PRO A 118 -4.43 16.93 -8.65
CA PRO A 118 -3.69 16.62 -9.87
C PRO A 118 -2.76 15.41 -9.69
N CYS A 119 -2.69 14.54 -10.71
CA CYS A 119 -2.05 13.22 -10.64
C CYS A 119 -0.60 13.22 -10.10
N ASN A 120 0.17 14.28 -10.39
CA ASN A 120 1.57 14.41 -9.98
C ASN A 120 1.77 15.39 -8.81
N GLN A 121 0.69 15.93 -8.24
CA GLN A 121 0.80 16.79 -7.08
C GLN A 121 1.05 15.93 -5.84
N HIS A 122 2.16 16.22 -5.16
CA HIS A 122 2.45 15.61 -3.87
C HIS A 122 1.64 16.33 -2.80
N VAL A 123 0.96 15.54 -1.97
CA VAL A 123 0.13 16.05 -0.88
C VAL A 123 0.48 15.33 0.40
N ARG A 124 0.28 16.01 1.53
CA ARG A 124 0.23 15.38 2.85
C ARG A 124 -1.18 15.44 3.40
N LEU A 125 -1.52 14.46 4.20
CA LEU A 125 -2.78 14.43 4.94
C LEU A 125 -2.61 15.19 6.25
N GLU A 126 -3.50 16.14 6.52
CA GLU A 126 -3.61 16.79 7.81
C GLU A 126 -4.96 16.46 8.45
N THR A 127 -4.94 16.24 9.76
CA THR A 127 -6.11 15.96 10.60
C THR A 127 -6.35 17.10 11.57
N ARG A 128 -7.61 17.45 11.81
CA ARG A 128 -7.97 18.46 12.79
C ARG A 128 -8.00 17.84 14.19
N ASN A 129 -7.32 18.47 15.16
CA ASN A 129 -7.49 18.13 16.57
C ASN A 129 -8.83 18.71 17.05
N GLU A 130 -9.78 17.85 17.43
CA GLU A 130 -11.13 18.24 17.87
C GLU A 130 -11.10 19.12 19.13
N GLN A 131 -10.08 18.98 19.97
CA GLN A 131 -9.98 19.70 21.24
C GLN A 131 -9.33 21.08 21.08
N GLU A 132 -8.36 21.19 20.16
CA GLU A 132 -7.47 22.36 20.11
C GLU A 132 -7.58 23.16 18.79
N SER A 133 -8.49 22.76 17.89
CA SER A 133 -8.80 23.45 16.62
C SER A 133 -7.61 23.75 15.70
N PHE A 134 -6.45 23.14 15.92
CA PHE A 134 -5.32 23.19 15.00
C PHE A 134 -5.23 21.92 14.13
N TRP A 135 -4.48 22.04 13.04
CA TRP A 135 -4.22 20.97 12.09
C TRP A 135 -2.89 20.30 12.41
N THR A 136 -2.87 18.97 12.41
CA THR A 136 -1.65 18.16 12.58
C THR A 136 -1.41 17.33 11.34
N ILE A 137 -0.14 17.08 11.02
CA ILE A 137 0.23 16.17 9.94
C ILE A 137 -0.06 14.74 10.39
N SER A 138 -0.79 14.00 9.56
CA SER A 138 -0.99 12.57 9.77
C SER A 138 0.26 11.81 9.32
N GLU A 139 0.88 11.05 10.21
CA GLU A 139 2.06 10.24 9.89
C GLU A 139 1.72 8.86 9.30
N LYS A 140 0.42 8.51 9.19
CA LYS A 140 -0.02 7.19 8.71
C LYS A 140 0.38 6.95 7.25
N ILE A 141 0.24 7.98 6.42
CA ILE A 141 0.61 7.96 5.00
C ILE A 141 1.63 9.07 4.77
N PRO A 142 2.82 8.78 4.22
CA PRO A 142 3.84 9.77 3.96
C PRO A 142 3.38 10.75 2.87
N PRO A 143 3.94 11.96 2.82
CA PRO A 143 3.68 12.89 1.72
C PRO A 143 4.00 12.24 0.36
N CYS A 144 3.01 12.12 -0.51
CA CYS A 144 3.11 11.47 -1.81
C CYS A 144 1.96 11.93 -2.72
N SER A 145 2.02 11.55 -4.00
CA SER A 145 0.86 11.75 -4.88
C SER A 145 -0.25 10.76 -4.55
N LEU A 146 -1.49 11.11 -4.90
CA LEU A 146 -2.64 10.20 -4.73
C LEU A 146 -2.42 8.87 -5.48
N THR A 147 -1.82 8.93 -6.67
CA THR A 147 -1.44 7.74 -7.44
C THR A 147 -0.46 6.87 -6.69
N GLN A 148 0.57 7.45 -6.04
CA GLN A 148 1.52 6.70 -5.24
C GLN A 148 0.85 6.03 -4.04
N ALA A 149 0.01 6.75 -3.28
CA ALA A 149 -0.69 6.23 -2.12
C ALA A 149 -1.66 5.07 -2.44
N LEU A 150 -2.26 5.07 -3.63
CA LEU A 150 -3.14 3.99 -4.08
C LEU A 150 -2.36 2.86 -4.76
N THR A 151 -1.14 3.12 -5.23
CA THR A 151 -0.31 2.10 -5.86
C THR A 151 0.43 1.28 -4.82
N TYR A 152 1.01 1.90 -3.79
CA TYR A 152 1.94 1.26 -2.86
C TYR A 152 1.54 1.45 -1.39
#